data_AF-A0A2U9NJD7-F1
#
_entry.id   AF-A0A2U9NJD7-F1
#
_cell.length_a   1.000
_cell.length_b   1.000
_cell.length_c   1.000
_cell.angle_alpha   90.00
_cell.angle_beta   90.00
_cell.angle_gamma   90.00
#
_symmetry.space_group_name_H-M   'P 1'
#
loop_
_entity.id
_entity.type
_entity.pdbx_description
1 polymer ?
#
loop_
_entity_poly.entity_id
_entity_poly.type
_entity_poly.pdbx_seq_one_letter_code
_entity_poly.pdbx_strand_id
1 'polypeptide(L)'
;FLFVSLAFFIMGRLSPSEWTNPYPCIEEPDYYINQFNLRNCLWFTAAGLTQQGTDIAPIGISTRTGAGVWWFFVLIMVSSYTANLAAFLTVETLVTSFNSLEELAEQTEIKYGAKRDGA
;
A
#
# COMPACT_ATOMS: atom_id res chain seq x y z
N PHE A 1 8.44 4.59 3.75
CA PHE A 1 7.56 5.49 4.52
C PHE A 1 8.36 6.61 5.18
N LEU A 2 9.04 6.38 6.32
CA LEU A 2 9.73 7.45 7.09
C LEU A 2 10.72 8.30 6.27
N PHE A 3 11.53 7.65 5.42
CA PHE A 3 12.44 8.35 4.52
C PHE A 3 11.72 9.33 3.59
N VAL A 4 10.59 8.90 3.03
CA VAL A 4 9.79 9.73 2.11
C VAL A 4 9.12 10.87 2.86
N SER A 5 8.63 10.63 4.07
CA SER A 5 8.08 11.68 4.94
C SER A 5 9.14 12.74 5.27
N LEU A 6 10.38 12.32 5.55
CA LEU A 6 11.50 13.23 5.78
C LEU A 6 11.89 13.99 4.50
N ALA A 7 11.89 13.31 3.35
CA ALA A 7 12.17 13.94 2.06
C ALA A 7 11.14 15.04 1.73
N PHE A 8 9.84 14.80 1.96
CA PHE A 8 8.80 15.83 1.82
C PHE A 8 8.99 16.98 2.81
N PHE A 9 9.37 16.69 4.05
CA PHE A 9 9.67 17.74 5.02
C PHE A 9 10.82 18.64 4.54
N ILE A 10 11.90 18.05 4.02
CA ILE A 10 13.05 18.79 3.48
C ILE A 10 12.63 19.59 2.22
N MET A 11 11.95 18.95 1.27
CA MET A 11 11.48 19.61 0.04
C MET A 11 10.54 20.77 0.33
N GLY A 12 9.63 20.62 1.30
CA GLY A 12 8.71 21.67 1.74
C GLY A 12 9.45 22.87 2.34
N ARG A 13 10.56 22.65 3.05
CA ARG A 13 11.38 23.74 3.60
C ARG A 13 12.26 24.43 2.55
N LEU A 14 12.76 23.67 1.57
CA LEU A 14 13.63 24.19 0.52
C LEU A 14 12.86 24.93 -0.59
N SER A 15 11.59 24.60 -0.81
CA SER A 15 10.79 25.19 -1.90
C SER A 15 10.14 26.50 -1.44
N PRO A 16 10.55 27.68 -1.96
CA PRO A 16 9.98 28.97 -1.55
C PRO A 16 8.49 29.07 -1.89
N SER A 17 8.05 28.39 -2.95
CA SER A 17 6.65 28.35 -3.40
C SER A 17 5.67 27.71 -2.43
N GLU A 18 6.15 26.96 -1.44
CA GLU A 18 5.29 26.33 -0.41
C GLU A 18 4.99 27.26 0.77
N TRP A 19 5.73 28.38 0.88
CA TRP A 19 5.51 29.38 1.91
C TRP A 19 4.38 30.30 1.43
N THR A 20 3.20 30.14 2.03
CA THR A 20 2.01 30.91 1.65
C THR A 20 1.69 31.97 2.69
N ASN A 21 1.10 33.07 2.21
CA ASN A 21 0.61 34.14 3.06
C ASN A 21 -0.77 33.73 3.62
N PRO A 22 -0.96 33.68 4.94
CA PRO A 22 -2.26 33.37 5.55
C PRO A 22 -3.33 34.44 5.26
N TYR A 23 -2.93 35.69 5.03
CA TYR A 23 -3.82 36.83 4.80
C TYR A 23 -3.63 37.42 3.40
N PRO A 24 -4.42 36.99 2.40
CA PRO A 24 -4.24 37.41 1.00
C PRO A 24 -4.48 38.92 0.76
N CYS A 25 -5.08 39.63 1.73
CA CYS A 25 -5.37 41.05 1.64
C CYS A 25 -4.21 41.96 2.10
N ILE A 26 -3.12 41.39 2.63
CA ILE A 26 -1.95 42.13 3.11
C ILE A 26 -0.77 41.71 2.24
N GLU A 27 -0.20 42.63 1.46
CA GLU A 27 0.91 42.33 0.53
C GLU A 27 2.21 41.94 1.25
N GLU A 28 2.47 42.54 2.42
CA GLU A 28 3.63 42.28 3.27
C GLU A 28 3.19 41.67 4.62
N PRO A 29 3.10 40.34 4.72
CA PRO A 29 2.75 39.67 5.97
C PRO A 29 3.93 39.59 6.95
N ASP A 30 3.64 39.62 8.25
CA ASP A 30 4.65 39.46 9.31
C ASP A 30 5.27 38.05 9.34
N TYR A 31 4.56 37.03 8.85
CA TYR A 31 5.04 35.65 8.79
C TYR A 31 4.37 34.84 7.66
N TYR A 32 5.09 33.83 7.16
CA TYR A 32 4.59 32.86 6.19
C TYR A 32 4.29 31.53 6.87
N ILE A 33 3.27 30.82 6.36
CA ILE A 33 2.91 29.49 6.84
C ILE A 33 3.30 28.42 5.81
N ASN A 34 3.74 27.27 6.32
CA ASN A 34 4.05 26.09 5.51
C ASN A 34 3.29 24.88 6.07
N GLN A 35 2.55 24.21 5.19
CA GLN A 35 1.73 23.04 5.54
C GLN A 35 2.57 21.78 5.82
N PHE A 36 3.81 21.71 5.33
CA PHE A 36 4.71 20.55 5.48
C PHE A 36 5.45 20.55 6.83
N ASN A 37 4.69 20.34 7.90
CA ASN A 37 5.25 19.96 9.20
C ASN A 37 5.53 18.46 9.27
N LEU A 38 6.41 18.02 10.17
CA LEU A 38 6.83 16.61 10.25
C LEU A 38 5.64 15.66 10.45
N ARG A 39 4.69 16.02 11.32
CA ARG A 39 3.43 15.30 11.52
C ARG A 39 2.59 15.24 10.25
N ASN A 40 2.48 16.35 9.53
CA ASN A 40 1.71 16.46 8.30
C ASN A 40 2.35 15.65 7.17
N CYS A 41 3.69 15.63 7.07
CA CYS A 41 4.41 14.81 6.10
C CYS A 41 4.23 13.32 6.37
N LEU A 42 4.28 12.91 7.65
CA LEU A 42 3.98 11.54 8.06
C LEU A 42 2.54 11.17 7.69
N TRP A 43 1.57 12.05 7.98
CA TRP A 43 0.18 11.83 7.63
C TRP A 43 -0.04 11.74 6.12
N PHE A 44 0.50 12.68 5.34
CA PHE A 44 0.43 12.73 3.88
C PHE A 44 0.96 11.43 3.24
N THR A 45 2.13 10.98 3.68
CA THR A 45 2.73 9.76 3.16
C THR A 45 1.98 8.49 3.61
N ALA A 46 1.34 8.52 4.79
CA ALA A 46 0.61 7.37 5.34
C ALA A 46 -0.74 7.21 4.66
N ALA A 47 -1.46 8.31 4.47
CA ALA A 47 -2.70 8.37 3.71
C ALA A 47 -2.47 7.89 2.27
N GLY A 48 -1.36 8.30 1.65
CA GLY A 48 -0.94 7.75 0.35
C GLY A 48 -0.88 6.22 0.34
N LEU A 49 -0.23 5.60 1.34
CA LEU A 49 -0.14 4.14 1.46
C LEU A 49 -1.49 3.45 1.63
N THR A 50 -2.39 4.06 2.40
CA THR A 50 -3.73 3.53 2.64
C THR A 50 -4.72 3.87 1.52
N GLN A 51 -4.24 4.48 0.42
CA GLN A 51 -5.06 4.99 -0.68
C GLN A 51 -6.13 5.99 -0.23
N GLN A 52 -5.89 6.68 0.88
CA GLN A 52 -6.74 7.75 1.40
C GLN A 52 -6.19 9.12 0.97
N GLY A 53 -7.10 10.06 0.73
CA GLY A 53 -6.75 11.45 0.46
C GLY A 53 -6.34 12.19 1.75
N THR A 54 -5.71 13.35 1.58
CA THR A 54 -5.44 14.29 2.68
C THR A 54 -5.80 15.70 2.29
N ASP A 55 -6.10 16.54 3.28
CA ASP A 55 -6.29 17.98 3.08
C ASP A 55 -4.99 18.74 2.80
N ILE A 56 -3.83 18.06 2.89
CA ILE A 56 -2.51 18.62 2.58
C ILE A 56 -2.29 18.52 1.08
N ALA A 57 -2.16 19.66 0.41
CA ALA A 57 -2.06 19.75 -1.04
C ALA A 57 -0.74 20.44 -1.45
N PRO A 58 0.23 19.72 -2.05
CA PRO A 58 1.47 20.30 -2.53
C PRO A 58 1.23 21.44 -3.53
N ILE A 59 1.86 22.60 -3.31
CA ILE A 59 1.66 23.81 -4.14
C ILE A 59 2.77 23.93 -5.19
N GLY A 60 4.01 23.70 -4.77
CA GLY A 60 5.20 23.78 -5.61
C GLY A 60 5.26 22.69 -6.68
N ILE A 61 5.91 23.00 -7.81
CA ILE A 61 6.12 22.01 -8.88
C ILE A 61 6.98 20.85 -8.37
N SER A 62 8.03 21.14 -7.60
CA SER A 62 8.95 20.16 -7.00
C SER A 62 8.21 19.15 -6.10
N THR A 63 7.40 19.65 -5.18
CA THR A 63 6.64 18.85 -4.21
C THR A 63 5.52 18.07 -4.90
N ARG A 64 4.87 18.63 -5.93
CA ARG A 64 3.90 17.91 -6.78
C ARG A 64 4.52 16.75 -7.54
N THR A 65 5.68 16.94 -8.16
CA THR A 65 6.38 15.85 -8.84
C THR A 65 6.80 14.77 -7.86
N GLY A 66 7.32 15.16 -6.68
CA GLY A 66 7.63 14.22 -5.60
C GLY A 66 6.40 13.42 -5.15
N ALA A 67 5.24 14.06 -5.00
CA ALA A 67 3.98 13.40 -4.66
C ALA A 67 3.54 12.42 -5.74
N GLY A 68 3.66 12.79 -7.02
CA GLY A 68 3.37 11.90 -8.15
C GLY A 68 4.22 10.63 -8.14
N VAL A 69 5.53 10.76 -7.91
CA VAL A 69 6.45 9.61 -7.81
C VAL A 69 6.07 8.71 -6.63
N TRP A 70 5.73 9.30 -5.48
CA TRP A 70 5.28 8.54 -4.31
C TRP A 70 3.99 7.78 -4.58
N TRP A 71 2.98 8.43 -5.16
CA TRP A 71 1.71 7.77 -5.49
C TRP A 71 1.90 6.66 -6.52
N PHE A 72 2.74 6.86 -7.53
CA PHE A 72 3.05 5.81 -8.50
C PHE A 72 3.69 4.59 -7.84
N PHE A 73 4.65 4.81 -6.94
CA PHE A 73 5.27 3.74 -6.16
C PHE A 73 4.24 2.98 -5.30
N VAL A 74 3.35 3.71 -4.61
CA VAL A 74 2.30 3.09 -3.79
C VAL A 74 1.35 2.25 -4.65
N LEU A 75 0.94 2.75 -5.82
CA LEU A 75 0.07 2.00 -6.72
C LEU A 75 0.67 0.65 -7.09
N ILE A 76 1.94 0.62 -7.51
CA ILE A 76 2.65 -0.63 -7.85
C ILE A 76 2.68 -1.59 -6.65
N MET A 77 3.00 -1.06 -5.46
CA MET A 77 3.13 -1.87 -4.25
C MET A 77 1.79 -2.48 -3.82
N VAL A 78 0.71 -1.69 -3.81
CA VAL A 78 -0.63 -2.18 -3.46
C VAL A 78 -1.12 -3.16 -4.52
N SER A 79 -0.93 -2.88 -5.82
CA SER A 79 -1.28 -3.83 -6.89
C SER A 79 -0.58 -5.17 -6.73
N SER A 80 0.71 -5.17 -6.38
CA SER A 80 1.48 -6.40 -6.16
C SER A 80 0.97 -7.17 -4.93
N TYR A 81 0.67 -6.46 -3.84
CA TYR A 81 0.09 -7.06 -2.64
C TYR A 81 -1.28 -7.67 -2.93
N THR A 82 -2.17 -6.96 -3.63
CA THR A 82 -3.49 -7.45 -4.02
C THR A 82 -3.40 -8.65 -4.96
N ALA A 83 -2.43 -8.67 -5.89
CA ALA A 83 -2.20 -9.81 -6.78
C ALA A 83 -1.74 -11.05 -6.00
N ASN A 84 -0.80 -10.89 -5.07
CA ASN A 84 -0.32 -11.99 -4.23
C ASN A 84 -1.42 -12.51 -3.30
N LEU A 85 -2.23 -11.61 -2.73
CA LEU A 85 -3.39 -11.97 -1.93
C LEU A 85 -4.42 -12.75 -2.75
N ALA A 86 -4.75 -12.28 -3.96
CA ALA A 86 -5.68 -12.98 -4.85
C ALA A 86 -5.14 -14.36 -5.24
N ALA A 87 -3.86 -14.46 -5.59
CA ALA A 87 -3.21 -15.75 -5.88
C ALA A 87 -3.37 -16.72 -4.71
N PHE A 88 -3.11 -16.27 -3.48
CA PHE A 88 -3.30 -17.08 -2.28
C PHE A 88 -4.75 -17.51 -2.08
N LEU A 89 -5.72 -16.61 -2.28
CA LEU A 89 -7.15 -16.92 -2.11
C LEU A 89 -7.69 -17.86 -3.19
N THR A 90 -7.11 -17.87 -4.39
CA THR A 90 -7.51 -18.76 -5.50
C THR A 90 -6.82 -20.12 -5.47
N VAL A 91 -5.73 -20.26 -4.71
CA VAL A 91 -5.09 -21.55 -4.50
C VAL A 91 -5.92 -22.33 -3.49
N GLU A 92 -6.90 -23.05 -4.00
CA GLU A 92 -7.36 -24.26 -3.33
C GLU A 92 -6.32 -25.35 -3.60
N THR A 93 -5.45 -25.62 -2.62
CA THR A 93 -4.74 -26.90 -2.63
C THR A 93 -5.80 -27.98 -2.39
N LEU A 94 -6.39 -28.51 -3.46
CA LEU A 94 -7.01 -29.83 -3.43
C LEU A 94 -5.89 -30.82 -3.14
N VAL A 95 -5.59 -31.02 -1.86
CA VAL A 95 -4.78 -32.14 -1.41
C VAL A 95 -5.68 -33.35 -1.60
N THR A 96 -5.72 -33.87 -2.83
CA THR A 96 -6.37 -35.15 -3.09
C THR A 96 -5.53 -36.18 -2.34
N SER A 97 -6.14 -36.84 -1.36
CA SER A 97 -5.42 -37.78 -0.48
C SER A 97 -4.90 -39.00 -1.24
N PHE A 98 -5.40 -39.23 -2.46
CA PHE A 98 -4.96 -40.22 -3.44
C PHE A 98 -5.46 -39.78 -4.83
N ASN A 99 -4.68 -39.97 -5.89
CA ASN A 99 -5.09 -39.79 -7.28
C ASN A 99 -5.31 -41.13 -8.02
N SER A 100 -4.87 -42.25 -7.42
CA SER A 100 -5.05 -43.60 -7.98
C SER A 100 -5.42 -44.64 -6.91
N LEU A 101 -6.04 -45.74 -7.35
CA LEU A 101 -6.32 -46.88 -6.47
C LEU A 101 -5.03 -47.56 -5.98
N GLU A 102 -3.95 -47.48 -6.76
CA GLU A 102 -2.62 -47.98 -6.37
C GLU A 102 -2.08 -47.17 -5.18
N GLU A 103 -2.13 -45.84 -5.24
CA GLU A 103 -1.78 -44.96 -4.11
C GLU A 103 -2.64 -45.24 -2.87
N LEU A 104 -3.93 -45.51 -3.06
CA LEU A 104 -4.84 -45.85 -1.95
C LEU A 104 -4.50 -47.20 -1.31
N ALA A 105 -3.97 -48.15 -2.08
CA ALA A 105 -3.57 -49.47 -1.62
C ALA A 105 -2.19 -49.47 -0.93
N GLU A 106 -1.26 -48.63 -1.41
CA GLU A 106 0.08 -48.48 -0.83
C GLU A 106 0.08 -47.66 0.47
N GLN A 107 -0.83 -46.70 0.62
CA GLN A 107 -0.94 -45.90 1.84
C GLN A 107 -1.65 -46.68 2.97
N THR A 108 -1.23 -46.46 4.22
CA THR A 108 -1.77 -47.14 5.42
C THR A 108 -2.67 -46.25 6.30
N GLU A 109 -2.88 -45.00 5.91
CA GLU A 109 -3.63 -43.97 6.65
C GLU A 109 -5.16 -44.11 6.48
N ILE A 110 -5.64 -44.39 5.26
CA ILE A 110 -7.06 -44.55 4.91
C ILE A 110 -7.40 -46.03 4.82
N LYS A 111 -8.39 -46.47 5.60
CA LYS A 111 -8.92 -47.85 5.54
C LYS A 111 -9.85 -48.02 4.34
N TYR A 112 -9.62 -49.09 3.58
CA TYR A 112 -10.48 -49.49 2.46
C TYR A 112 -11.17 -50.83 2.77
N GLY A 113 -12.33 -51.08 2.14
CA GLY A 113 -13.10 -52.31 2.32
C GLY A 113 -14.29 -52.41 1.36
N ALA A 114 -14.78 -53.64 1.15
CA ALA A 114 -15.96 -53.91 0.31
C ALA A 114 -17.13 -54.43 1.15
N LYS A 115 -18.35 -54.31 0.63
CA LYS A 115 -19.57 -54.87 1.26
C LYS A 115 -19.40 -56.38 1.44
N ARG A 116 -19.58 -56.84 2.68
CA ARG A 116 -19.63 -58.28 3.00
C ARG A 116 -20.83 -58.90 2.27
N ASP A 117 -20.59 -59.98 1.53
CA ASP A 117 -21.48 -60.68 0.56
C ASP A 117 -21.55 -60.18 -0.89
N GLY A 118 -20.78 -59.15 -1.30
CA GLY A 118 -20.83 -58.71 -2.70
C GLY A 118 -22.21 -58.17 -3.10
N ALA A 119 -22.47 -58.00 -4.41
CA ALA A 119 -23.75 -57.49 -4.89
C ALA A 119 -24.90 -58.45 -4.55
#